data_AF-A0AAE1FYH1-F1
#
_entry.id   AF-A0AAE1FYH1-F1
#
_cell.length_a   1.000
_cell.length_b   1.000
_cell.length_c   1.000
_cell.angle_alpha   90.00
_cell.angle_beta   90.00
_cell.angle_gamma   90.00
#
_symmetry.space_group_name_H-M   'P 1'
#
loop_
_entity.id
_entity.type
_entity.pdbx_description
1 polymer ?
#
loop_
_entity_poly.entity_id
_entity_poly.type
_entity_poly.pdbx_seq_one_letter_code
_entity_poly.pdbx_strand_id
1 'polypeptide(L)'
;MVLDKKQRLAFLDILLEYSGGVKGLSDEDIREEVDTFMFEGHDTTAAAISWSLFLLGHHPEIQAKVHEELDAILTSPDQPLGIAELRQMKYTENCIKEALRLLPSVPYLGRVLSEDLNICGNVIPAHTNVMISIYMIHREPVQFPDPEKFDPNRFLPENTRKSHPYAYIPFSAGPRNCIGRYTGDGDV
;
A
#
# COMPACT_ATOMS: atom_id res chain seq x y z
N MET A 1 3.16 -10.88 -39.50
CA MET A 1 3.41 -9.50 -39.05
C MET A 1 2.58 -9.28 -37.79
N VAL A 2 3.14 -9.64 -36.64
CA VAL A 2 2.50 -9.52 -35.33
C VAL A 2 3.21 -8.37 -34.61
N LEU A 3 2.39 -7.49 -34.05
CA LEU A 3 2.75 -6.18 -33.51
C LEU A 3 3.90 -6.25 -32.49
N ASP A 4 4.82 -5.31 -32.65
CA ASP A 4 5.91 -4.97 -31.73
C ASP A 4 5.37 -4.77 -30.30
N LYS A 5 5.58 -5.77 -29.44
CA LYS A 5 5.35 -5.65 -28.00
C LYS A 5 6.50 -4.81 -27.46
N LYS A 6 6.28 -3.51 -27.25
CA LYS A 6 7.21 -2.66 -26.49
C LYS A 6 7.68 -3.42 -25.25
N GLN A 7 8.96 -3.77 -25.23
CA GLN A 7 9.56 -4.55 -24.15
C GLN A 7 9.41 -3.72 -22.86
N ARG A 8 8.76 -4.27 -21.82
CA ARG A 8 8.71 -3.61 -20.51
C ARG A 8 10.13 -3.66 -19.95
N LEU A 9 10.79 -2.51 -19.92
CA LEU A 9 12.12 -2.36 -19.34
C LEU A 9 12.07 -2.55 -17.82
N ALA A 10 13.10 -3.16 -17.24
CA ALA A 10 13.23 -3.16 -15.80
C ALA A 10 13.54 -1.74 -15.30
N PHE A 11 13.29 -1.47 -14.02
CA PHE A 11 13.51 -0.14 -13.45
C PHE A 11 14.95 0.37 -13.67
N LEU A 12 15.95 -0.49 -13.46
CA LEU A 12 17.35 -0.15 -13.73
C LEU A 12 17.59 0.15 -15.22
N ASP A 13 17.01 -0.62 -16.13
CA ASP A 13 17.15 -0.37 -17.57
C ASP A 13 16.60 1.00 -17.96
N ILE A 14 15.46 1.41 -17.35
CA ILE A 14 14.89 2.74 -17.54
C ILE A 14 15.88 3.81 -17.05
N LEU A 15 16.43 3.68 -15.84
CA LEU A 15 17.39 4.65 -15.31
C LEU A 15 18.66 4.76 -16.18
N LEU A 16 19.13 3.62 -16.72
CA LEU A 16 20.27 3.58 -17.63
C LEU A 16 19.98 4.27 -18.98
N GLU A 17 18.75 4.26 -19.49
CA GLU A 17 18.38 5.05 -20.68
C GLU A 17 18.50 6.57 -20.44
N TYR A 18 18.34 7.02 -19.19
CA TYR A 18 18.51 8.42 -18.79
C TYR A 18 19.95 8.74 -18.32
N SER A 19 20.87 7.78 -18.39
CA SER A 19 22.27 7.98 -18.03
C SER A 19 23.01 8.82 -19.08
N GLY A 20 23.76 9.82 -18.62
CA GLY A 20 24.67 10.61 -19.46
C GLY A 20 24.05 11.83 -20.18
N GLY A 21 24.91 12.79 -20.51
CA GLY A 21 24.53 14.08 -21.12
C GLY A 21 24.38 15.22 -20.11
N VAL A 22 24.16 16.46 -20.59
CA VAL A 22 24.15 17.69 -19.75
C VAL A 22 23.00 17.72 -18.73
N LYS A 23 21.97 16.88 -18.92
CA LYS A 23 20.80 16.73 -18.05
C LYS A 23 20.50 15.26 -17.68
N GLY A 24 21.44 14.36 -17.95
CA GLY A 24 21.27 12.94 -17.63
C GLY A 24 21.62 12.66 -16.17
N LEU A 25 21.16 11.52 -15.68
CA LEU A 25 21.51 11.04 -14.34
C LEU A 25 22.97 10.61 -14.32
N SER A 26 23.67 10.94 -13.24
CA SER A 26 24.99 10.37 -12.95
C SER A 26 24.86 8.96 -12.40
N ASP A 27 25.97 8.19 -12.42
CA ASP A 27 26.00 6.85 -11.81
C ASP A 27 25.70 6.88 -10.31
N GLU A 28 25.96 8.00 -9.63
CA GLU A 28 25.61 8.17 -8.22
C GLU A 28 24.10 8.39 -8.07
N ASP A 29 23.50 9.27 -8.87
CA ASP A 29 22.04 9.50 -8.85
C ASP A 29 21.28 8.18 -9.15
N ILE A 30 21.74 7.40 -10.13
CA ILE A 30 21.13 6.10 -10.47
C ILE A 30 21.23 5.14 -9.29
N ARG A 31 22.38 5.10 -8.60
CA ARG A 31 22.56 4.23 -7.43
C ARG A 31 21.65 4.65 -6.29
N GLU A 32 21.58 5.94 -5.99
CA GLU A 32 20.71 6.49 -4.93
C GLU A 32 19.23 6.17 -5.19
N GLU A 33 18.77 6.30 -6.44
CA GLU A 33 17.40 5.95 -6.83
C GLU A 33 17.14 4.44 -6.69
N VAL A 34 18.07 3.58 -7.12
CA VAL A 34 17.94 2.12 -6.94
C VAL A 34 17.91 1.73 -5.47
N ASP A 35 18.81 2.27 -4.66
CA ASP A 35 18.89 1.98 -3.23
C ASP A 35 17.59 2.40 -2.52
N THR A 36 17.06 3.57 -2.87
CA THR A 36 15.78 4.08 -2.33
C THR A 36 14.62 3.12 -2.65
N PHE A 37 14.45 2.75 -3.93
CA PHE A 37 13.36 1.85 -4.33
C PHE A 37 13.48 0.46 -3.72
N MET A 38 14.70 -0.08 -3.63
CA MET A 38 14.94 -1.40 -3.04
C MET A 38 14.65 -1.39 -1.54
N PHE A 39 15.10 -0.37 -0.80
CA PHE A 39 14.90 -0.29 0.64
C PHE A 39 13.43 -0.03 1.00
N GLU A 40 12.81 1.00 0.41
CA GLU A 40 11.43 1.37 0.72
C GLU A 40 10.44 0.28 0.32
N GLY A 41 10.69 -0.38 -0.82
CA GLY A 41 9.86 -1.48 -1.32
C GLY A 41 10.01 -2.77 -0.53
N HIS A 42 11.18 -3.06 0.02
CA HIS A 42 11.46 -4.31 0.74
C HIS A 42 10.85 -4.32 2.15
N ASP A 43 11.28 -3.41 3.02
CA ASP A 43 10.96 -3.50 4.46
C ASP A 43 9.47 -3.29 4.72
N THR A 44 8.84 -2.36 4.00
CA THR A 44 7.41 -2.07 4.16
C THR A 44 6.53 -3.22 3.68
N THR A 45 6.90 -3.85 2.56
CA THR A 45 6.20 -5.02 2.01
C THR A 45 6.41 -6.25 2.88
N ALA A 46 7.64 -6.50 3.33
CA ALA A 46 7.95 -7.59 4.24
C ALA A 46 7.11 -7.49 5.52
N ALA A 47 7.04 -6.30 6.13
CA ALA A 47 6.19 -6.06 7.29
C ALA A 47 4.70 -6.30 6.99
N ALA A 48 4.20 -5.83 5.84
CA ALA A 48 2.80 -6.03 5.45
C ALA A 48 2.45 -7.52 5.28
N ILE A 49 3.33 -8.29 4.63
CA ILE A 49 3.18 -9.74 4.45
C ILE A 49 3.23 -10.43 5.82
N SER A 50 4.22 -10.12 6.66
CA SER A 50 4.36 -10.70 7.99
C SER A 50 3.13 -10.47 8.85
N TRP A 51 2.59 -9.24 8.87
CA TRP A 51 1.39 -8.94 9.65
C TRP A 51 0.13 -9.59 9.08
N SER A 52 -0.01 -9.66 7.76
CA SER A 52 -1.12 -10.35 7.12
C SER A 52 -1.13 -11.84 7.47
N LEU A 53 0.03 -12.50 7.36
CA LEU A 53 0.19 -13.91 7.72
C LEU A 53 -0.01 -14.14 9.23
N PHE A 54 0.52 -13.25 10.07
CA PHE A 54 0.32 -13.29 11.51
C PHE A 54 -1.17 -13.24 11.86
N LEU A 55 -1.91 -12.28 11.31
CA LEU A 55 -3.34 -12.13 11.59
C LEU A 55 -4.15 -13.30 11.05
N LEU A 56 -3.87 -13.79 9.85
CA LEU A 56 -4.52 -14.99 9.31
C LEU A 56 -4.26 -16.22 10.19
N GLY A 57 -3.02 -16.43 10.65
CA GLY A 57 -2.67 -17.54 11.53
C GLY A 57 -3.35 -17.49 12.91
N HIS A 58 -3.81 -16.31 13.35
CA HIS A 58 -4.57 -16.13 14.59
C HIS A 58 -6.09 -16.17 14.40
N HIS A 59 -6.58 -16.23 13.14
CA HIS A 59 -8.00 -16.25 12.81
C HIS A 59 -8.29 -17.39 11.82
N PRO A 60 -8.31 -18.66 12.28
CA PRO A 60 -8.50 -19.83 11.42
C PRO A 60 -9.78 -19.78 10.58
N GLU A 61 -10.83 -19.15 11.08
CA GLU A 61 -12.11 -18.97 10.39
C GLU A 61 -12.02 -17.98 9.22
N ILE A 62 -11.14 -16.98 9.30
CA ILE A 62 -10.86 -16.05 8.19
C ILE A 62 -9.89 -16.71 7.21
N GLN A 63 -8.87 -17.41 7.72
CA GLN A 63 -7.96 -18.19 6.90
C GLN A 63 -8.69 -19.24 6.05
N ALA A 64 -9.67 -19.96 6.61
CA ALA A 64 -10.48 -20.92 5.88
C ALA A 64 -11.21 -20.29 4.69
N LYS A 65 -11.75 -19.07 4.85
CA LYS A 65 -12.41 -18.34 3.76
C LYS A 65 -11.45 -17.89 2.65
N VAL A 66 -10.20 -17.57 3.00
CA VAL A 66 -9.14 -17.32 2.00
C VAL A 66 -8.84 -18.58 1.21
N HIS A 67 -8.78 -19.75 1.87
CA HIS A 67 -8.62 -21.03 1.18
C HIS A 67 -9.82 -21.35 0.27
N GLU A 68 -11.06 -21.16 0.76
CA GLU A 68 -12.27 -21.34 -0.05
C GLU A 68 -12.29 -20.43 -1.29
N GLU A 69 -11.82 -19.18 -1.16
CA GLU A 69 -11.65 -18.27 -2.30
C GLU A 69 -10.64 -18.81 -3.31
N LEU A 70 -9.49 -19.31 -2.85
CA LEU A 70 -8.47 -19.90 -3.72
C LEU A 70 -8.98 -21.15 -4.44
N ASP A 71 -9.69 -22.04 -3.74
CA ASP A 71 -10.28 -23.26 -4.30
C ASP A 71 -11.36 -22.94 -5.36
N ALA A 72 -12.04 -21.79 -5.23
CA ALA A 72 -13.02 -21.35 -6.21
C ALA A 72 -12.40 -20.72 -7.47
N ILE A 73 -11.20 -20.12 -7.36
CA ILE A 73 -10.50 -19.45 -8.46
C ILE A 73 -9.60 -20.43 -9.23
N LEU A 74 -8.93 -21.33 -8.52
CA LEU A 74 -7.96 -22.24 -9.10
C LEU A 74 -8.63 -23.52 -9.59
N THR A 75 -8.41 -23.87 -10.85
CA THR A 75 -8.99 -25.10 -11.45
C THR A 75 -8.13 -26.33 -11.24
N SER A 76 -6.87 -26.16 -10.82
CA SER A 76 -5.91 -27.21 -10.53
C SER A 76 -4.88 -26.72 -9.50
N PRO A 77 -4.37 -27.59 -8.60
CA PRO A 77 -3.29 -27.24 -7.66
C PRO A 77 -2.02 -26.71 -8.32
N ASP A 78 -1.73 -27.15 -9.55
CA ASP A 78 -0.50 -26.78 -10.28
C ASP A 78 -0.70 -25.58 -11.23
N GLN A 79 -1.89 -24.97 -11.22
CA GLN A 79 -2.17 -23.82 -12.08
C GLN A 79 -1.33 -22.61 -11.63
N PRO A 80 -0.52 -21.99 -12.52
CA PRO A 80 0.18 -20.77 -12.17
C PRO A 80 -0.80 -19.61 -11.98
N LEU A 81 -0.59 -18.81 -10.94
CA LEU A 81 -1.37 -17.59 -10.71
C LEU A 81 -1.03 -16.54 -11.77
N GLY A 82 -2.00 -16.21 -12.60
CA GLY A 82 -1.94 -15.08 -13.53
C GLY A 82 -2.61 -13.83 -12.94
N ILE A 83 -2.49 -12.71 -13.67
CA ILE A 83 -3.12 -11.44 -13.29
C ILE A 83 -4.65 -11.58 -13.22
N ALA A 84 -5.24 -12.42 -14.06
CA ALA A 84 -6.69 -12.64 -14.09
C ALA A 84 -7.19 -13.32 -12.80
N GLU A 85 -6.45 -14.29 -12.28
CA GLU A 85 -6.75 -14.97 -11.02
C GLU A 85 -6.52 -14.03 -9.83
N LEU A 86 -5.39 -13.31 -9.81
CA LEU A 86 -5.09 -12.33 -8.75
C LEU A 86 -6.19 -11.27 -8.61
N ARG A 87 -6.75 -10.79 -9.73
CA ARG A 87 -7.86 -9.82 -9.71
C ARG A 87 -9.14 -10.35 -9.07
N GLN A 88 -9.31 -11.67 -9.00
CA GLN A 88 -10.48 -12.32 -8.39
C GLN A 88 -10.33 -12.54 -6.88
N MET A 89 -9.12 -12.45 -6.33
CA MET A 89 -8.81 -12.69 -4.90
C MET A 89 -9.25 -11.53 -3.98
N LYS A 90 -10.54 -11.17 -4.02
CA LYS A 90 -11.08 -9.99 -3.35
C LYS A 90 -11.13 -10.12 -1.84
N TYR A 91 -11.44 -11.29 -1.30
CA TYR A 91 -11.43 -11.55 0.13
C TYR A 91 -10.01 -11.53 0.68
N THR A 92 -9.06 -12.13 -0.03
CA THR A 92 -7.63 -12.05 0.31
C THR A 92 -7.14 -10.59 0.29
N GLU A 93 -7.49 -9.81 -0.73
CA GLU A 93 -7.20 -8.38 -0.81
C GLU A 93 -7.76 -7.62 0.40
N ASN A 94 -9.00 -7.93 0.82
CA ASN A 94 -9.60 -7.33 2.01
C ASN A 94 -8.90 -7.73 3.31
N CYS A 95 -8.38 -8.96 3.41
CA CYS A 95 -7.58 -9.39 4.56
C CYS A 95 -6.27 -8.59 4.66
N ILE A 96 -5.58 -8.37 3.53
CA ILE A 96 -4.36 -7.55 3.48
C ILE A 96 -4.67 -6.10 3.86
N LYS A 97 -5.78 -5.53 3.36
CA LYS A 97 -6.21 -4.18 3.73
C LYS A 97 -6.50 -4.06 5.23
N GLU A 98 -7.18 -5.04 5.82
CA GLU A 98 -7.46 -5.05 7.24
C GLU A 98 -6.19 -5.26 8.09
N ALA A 99 -5.23 -6.03 7.60
CA ALA A 99 -3.92 -6.15 8.23
C ALA A 99 -3.18 -4.81 8.22
N LEU A 100 -3.15 -4.09 7.10
CA LEU A 100 -2.56 -2.75 7.00
C LEU A 100 -3.34 -1.70 7.80
N ARG A 101 -4.64 -1.90 8.04
CA ARG A 101 -5.43 -1.05 8.95
C ARG A 101 -4.94 -1.21 10.39
N LEU A 102 -4.90 -2.45 10.88
CA LEU A 102 -4.53 -2.75 12.26
C LEU A 102 -3.04 -2.54 12.53
N LEU A 103 -2.20 -3.02 11.63
CA LEU A 103 -0.74 -3.10 11.76
C LEU A 103 -0.06 -2.46 10.53
N PRO A 104 -0.20 -1.13 10.36
CA PRO A 104 0.39 -0.43 9.23
C PRO A 104 1.92 -0.51 9.29
N SER A 105 2.56 -0.83 8.16
CA SER A 105 4.03 -0.87 8.06
C SER A 105 4.67 0.47 8.44
N VAL A 106 3.99 1.59 8.13
CA VAL A 106 4.41 2.94 8.51
C VAL A 106 3.30 3.57 9.36
N PRO A 107 3.42 3.58 10.70
CA PRO A 107 2.34 4.04 11.59
C PRO A 107 2.23 5.56 11.75
N TYR A 108 3.28 6.32 11.39
CA TYR A 108 3.33 7.77 11.53
C TYR A 108 3.96 8.45 10.32
N LEU A 109 3.51 9.66 9.99
CA LEU A 109 4.11 10.54 8.98
C LEU A 109 4.48 11.87 9.62
N GLY A 110 5.72 12.32 9.43
CA GLY A 110 6.19 13.63 9.92
C GLY A 110 6.22 14.70 8.82
N ARG A 111 5.88 15.94 9.17
CA ARG A 111 6.04 17.13 8.31
C ARG A 111 6.59 18.28 9.15
N VAL A 112 7.51 19.06 8.57
CA VAL A 112 7.93 20.35 9.14
C VAL A 112 7.19 21.45 8.40
N LEU A 113 6.51 22.32 9.13
CA LEU A 113 5.81 23.45 8.53
C LEU A 113 6.82 24.50 8.02
N SER A 114 6.63 24.99 6.79
CA SER A 114 7.41 26.10 6.25
C SER A 114 6.83 27.47 6.64
N GLU A 115 5.55 27.52 6.98
CA GLU A 115 4.79 28.70 7.33
C GLU A 115 3.74 28.37 8.39
N ASP A 116 3.14 29.39 9.00
CA ASP A 116 2.06 29.23 9.97
C ASP A 116 0.85 28.54 9.33
N LEU A 117 0.37 27.47 9.97
CA LEU A 117 -0.79 26.69 9.50
C LEU A 117 -2.01 27.00 10.36
N ASN A 118 -3.08 27.50 9.75
CA ASN A 118 -4.37 27.64 10.43
C ASN A 118 -5.21 26.36 10.23
N ILE A 119 -5.48 25.65 11.32
CA ILE A 119 -6.33 24.46 11.32
C ILE A 119 -7.37 24.53 12.45
N CYS A 120 -8.65 24.35 12.10
CA CYS A 120 -9.76 24.43 13.04
C CYS A 120 -9.78 25.71 13.90
N GLY A 121 -9.34 26.84 13.34
CA GLY A 121 -9.26 28.13 14.03
C GLY A 121 -8.03 28.32 14.93
N ASN A 122 -7.10 27.36 14.94
CA ASN A 122 -5.86 27.43 15.70
C ASN A 122 -4.68 27.63 14.76
N VAL A 123 -3.71 28.47 15.16
CA VAL A 123 -2.47 28.69 14.43
C VAL A 123 -1.39 27.78 14.98
N ILE A 124 -0.86 26.91 14.13
CA ILE A 124 0.34 26.13 14.40
C ILE A 124 1.52 26.89 13.78
N PRO A 125 2.53 27.31 14.57
CA PRO A 125 3.64 28.11 14.05
C PRO A 125 4.46 27.40 12.97
N ALA A 126 5.06 28.19 12.08
CA ALA A 126 6.11 27.74 11.18
C ALA A 126 7.23 27.00 11.92
N HIS A 127 7.88 26.07 11.23
CA HIS A 127 8.93 25.19 11.74
C HIS A 127 8.49 24.18 12.81
N THR A 128 7.19 24.07 13.08
CA THR A 128 6.64 23.01 13.92
C THR A 128 6.70 21.65 13.22
N ASN A 129 7.10 20.61 13.95
CA ASN A 129 6.97 19.22 13.53
C ASN A 129 5.53 18.75 13.76
N VAL A 130 4.80 18.48 12.67
CA VAL A 130 3.46 17.89 12.68
C VAL A 130 3.57 16.40 12.42
N MET A 131 3.02 15.60 13.33
CA MET A 131 2.97 14.14 13.22
C MET A 131 1.53 13.69 12.93
N ILE A 132 1.35 12.96 11.83
CA ILE A 132 0.09 12.33 11.46
C ILE A 132 0.18 10.86 11.88
N SER A 133 -0.67 10.43 12.81
CA SER A 133 -0.73 9.04 13.24
C SER A 133 -1.72 8.25 12.37
N ILE A 134 -1.20 7.52 11.38
CA ILE A 134 -1.98 6.58 10.57
C ILE A 134 -2.59 5.52 11.49
N TYR A 135 -1.80 5.02 12.46
CA TYR A 135 -2.23 4.01 13.43
C TYR A 135 -3.50 4.41 14.19
N MET A 136 -3.59 5.68 14.62
CA MET A 136 -4.77 6.19 15.34
C MET A 136 -5.94 6.50 14.40
N ILE A 137 -5.68 7.06 13.21
CA ILE A 137 -6.72 7.31 12.20
C ILE A 137 -7.43 6.00 11.83
N HIS A 138 -6.66 4.94 11.63
CA HIS A 138 -7.16 3.61 11.29
C HIS A 138 -7.94 2.92 12.44
N ARG A 139 -7.98 3.53 13.63
CA ARG A 139 -8.67 3.04 14.83
C ARG A 139 -9.78 3.99 15.30
N GLU A 140 -10.08 5.03 14.54
CA GLU A 140 -11.16 5.95 14.88
C GLU A 140 -12.51 5.20 14.92
N PRO A 141 -13.16 5.03 16.10
CA PRO A 141 -14.35 4.19 16.24
C PRO A 141 -15.54 4.66 15.40
N VAL A 142 -15.61 5.96 15.09
CA VAL A 142 -16.65 6.50 14.18
C VAL A 142 -16.50 5.94 12.76
N GLN A 143 -15.26 5.71 12.31
CA GLN A 143 -14.96 5.14 10.99
C GLN A 143 -14.88 3.61 11.02
N PHE A 144 -14.37 3.05 12.12
CA PHE A 144 -14.14 1.62 12.31
C PHE A 144 -14.70 1.14 13.66
N PRO A 145 -16.00 0.77 13.73
CA PRO A 145 -16.58 0.19 14.94
C PRO A 145 -15.82 -1.08 15.37
N ASP A 146 -15.60 -1.28 16.67
CA ASP A 146 -14.72 -2.33 17.20
C ASP A 146 -13.32 -2.33 16.58
N PRO A 147 -12.55 -1.22 16.70
CA PRO A 147 -11.38 -0.95 15.88
C PRO A 147 -10.24 -1.95 16.05
N GLU A 148 -10.17 -2.69 17.15
CA GLU A 148 -9.14 -3.71 17.38
C GLU A 148 -9.49 -5.07 16.78
N LYS A 149 -10.74 -5.28 16.34
CA LYS A 149 -11.16 -6.53 15.71
C LYS A 149 -10.64 -6.60 14.27
N PHE A 150 -9.98 -7.71 13.93
CA PHE A 150 -9.64 -8.08 12.56
C PHE A 150 -10.89 -8.53 11.82
N ASP A 151 -11.44 -7.64 10.98
CA ASP A 151 -12.67 -7.90 10.22
C ASP A 151 -12.50 -7.48 8.74
N PRO A 152 -12.14 -8.43 7.83
CA PRO A 152 -12.00 -8.14 6.41
C PRO A 152 -13.28 -7.59 5.75
N ASN A 153 -14.47 -7.84 6.33
CA ASN A 153 -15.73 -7.36 5.76
C ASN A 153 -15.85 -5.82 5.79
N ARG A 154 -15.01 -5.12 6.57
CA ARG A 154 -14.95 -3.65 6.55
C ARG A 154 -14.65 -3.08 5.16
N PHE A 155 -13.92 -3.84 4.34
CA PHE A 155 -13.52 -3.41 3.00
C PHE A 155 -14.48 -3.84 1.88
N LEU A 156 -15.64 -4.41 2.24
CA LEU A 156 -16.70 -4.63 1.26
C LEU A 156 -17.17 -3.28 0.65
N PRO A 157 -17.55 -3.26 -0.64
CA PRO A 157 -17.93 -2.02 -1.34
C PRO A 157 -19.03 -1.20 -0.63
N GLU A 158 -20.00 -1.86 0.00
CA GLU A 158 -21.09 -1.24 0.74
C GLU A 158 -20.66 -0.52 2.03
N ASN A 159 -19.56 -0.97 2.64
CA ASN A 159 -19.04 -0.42 3.88
C ASN A 159 -18.08 0.75 3.60
N THR A 160 -17.19 0.58 2.62
CA THR A 160 -16.20 1.60 2.24
C THR A 160 -16.81 2.88 1.67
N ARG A 161 -17.96 2.79 0.97
CA ARG A 161 -18.67 3.96 0.42
C ARG A 161 -19.12 4.97 1.47
N LYS A 162 -19.28 4.56 2.73
CA LYS A 162 -19.75 5.42 3.82
C LYS A 162 -18.60 6.06 4.61
N SER A 163 -17.37 5.59 4.41
CA SER A 163 -16.20 6.05 5.15
C SER A 163 -15.69 7.38 4.63
N HIS A 164 -15.08 8.17 5.52
CA HIS A 164 -14.42 9.40 5.14
C HIS A 164 -13.23 9.11 4.19
N PRO A 165 -12.96 9.94 3.16
CA PRO A 165 -11.89 9.68 2.19
C PRO A 165 -10.48 9.51 2.78
N TYR A 166 -10.25 10.08 3.97
CA TYR A 166 -8.99 9.99 4.72
C TYR A 166 -9.05 9.02 5.92
N ALA A 167 -10.10 8.20 6.05
CA ALA A 167 -10.21 7.21 7.13
C ALA A 167 -9.23 6.03 6.95
N TYR A 168 -8.89 5.70 5.71
CA TYR A 168 -7.97 4.61 5.39
C TYR A 168 -6.87 5.11 4.45
N ILE A 169 -5.68 5.34 5.01
CA ILE A 169 -4.51 5.94 4.33
C ILE A 169 -3.23 5.12 4.59
N PRO A 170 -3.22 3.79 4.38
CA PRO A 170 -2.04 2.94 4.61
C PRO A 170 -0.83 3.35 3.75
N PHE A 171 -1.09 4.05 2.64
CA PHE A 171 -0.10 4.54 1.69
C PHE A 171 -0.03 6.08 1.69
N SER A 172 -0.45 6.73 2.79
CA SER A 172 -0.62 8.18 2.87
C SER A 172 -1.65 8.73 1.86
N ALA A 173 -1.83 10.04 1.82
CA ALA A 173 -2.70 10.73 0.88
C ALA A 173 -2.12 12.08 0.44
N GLY A 174 -2.62 12.62 -0.67
CA GLY A 174 -2.18 13.89 -1.24
C GLY A 174 -0.90 13.76 -2.09
N PRO A 175 -0.17 14.87 -2.33
CA PRO A 175 0.92 14.93 -3.32
C PRO A 175 2.18 14.13 -2.94
N ARG A 176 2.24 13.59 -1.73
CA ARG A 176 3.34 12.78 -1.20
C ARG A 176 2.82 11.40 -0.74
N ASN A 177 1.84 10.85 -1.45
CA ASN A 177 1.41 9.48 -1.23
C ASN A 177 2.41 8.48 -1.81
N CYS A 178 2.38 7.24 -1.34
CA CYS A 178 3.30 6.21 -1.80
C CYS A 178 3.05 5.88 -3.27
N ILE A 179 4.12 5.91 -4.07
CA ILE A 179 4.11 5.51 -5.48
C ILE A 179 3.96 3.99 -5.65
N GLY A 180 4.42 3.20 -4.67
CA GLY A 180 4.31 1.74 -4.64
C GLY A 180 2.88 1.22 -4.47
N ARG A 181 1.89 2.09 -4.28
CA ARG A 181 0.48 1.67 -4.30
C ARG A 181 0.09 1.03 -5.65
N TYR A 182 0.58 1.58 -6.75
CA TYR A 182 0.20 1.13 -8.10
C TYR A 182 0.85 -0.18 -8.54
N THR A 183 1.92 -0.61 -7.87
CA THR A 183 2.59 -1.89 -8.17
C THR A 183 1.86 -3.09 -7.55
N GLY A 184 0.97 -2.86 -6.57
CA GLY A 184 0.12 -3.90 -5.96
C GLY A 184 -1.26 -4.06 -6.59
N ASP A 185 -1.82 -3.00 -7.19
CA ASP A 185 -3.23 -2.99 -7.66
C ASP A 185 -3.43 -3.57 -9.08
N GLY A 186 -2.38 -4.07 -9.75
CA GLY A 186 -2.52 -4.80 -11.02
C GLY A 186 -3.10 -3.99 -12.19
N ASP A 187 -3.15 -2.67 -12.07
CA ASP A 187 -3.55 -1.73 -13.12
C ASP A 187 -2.30 -1.14 -13.82
N VAL A 188 -1.65 -1.99 -14.64
CA VAL A 188 -0.78 -1.58 -15.76
C VAL A 188 -0.96 -2.51 -16.95
#